data_AF-A0A949PGN5-F1
#
_entry.id   AF-A0A949PGN5-F1
#
_cell.length_a   1.000
_cell.length_b   1.000
_cell.length_c   1.000
_cell.angle_alpha   90.00
_cell.angle_beta   90.00
_cell.angle_gamma   90.00
#
_symmetry.space_group_name_H-M   'P 1'
#
loop_
_entity.id
_entity.type
_entity.pdbx_description
1 polymer ?
#
loop_
_entity_poly.entity_id
_entity_poly.type
_entity_poly.pdbx_seq_one_letter_code
_entity_poly.pdbx_strand_id
1 'polypeptide(L)'
;MLPGYNHIDKVAHFSAYFSLAILPTFLSNNTKHIIIVICALAALGLGLEGLQSLLPHRASSFYDLLANLLGLSFGSAIGLGIRHWTNRMSA
;
A
#
# COMPACT_ATOMS: atom_id res chain seq x y z
N MET A 1 -14.83 19.03 12.89
CA MET A 1 -14.40 18.23 11.72
C MET A 1 -14.54 19.11 10.49
N LEU A 2 -13.46 19.41 9.78
CA LEU A 2 -13.51 20.30 8.62
C LEU A 2 -13.76 19.47 7.33
N PRO A 3 -14.70 19.87 6.47
CA PRO A 3 -15.25 19.04 5.40
C PRO A 3 -14.31 18.74 4.21
N GLY A 4 -13.12 19.35 4.13
CA GLY A 4 -12.16 19.12 3.03
C GLY A 4 -11.05 18.09 3.29
N TYR A 5 -10.80 17.72 4.55
CA TYR A 5 -9.60 16.96 4.95
C TYR A 5 -9.76 15.44 4.76
N ASN A 6 -11.00 14.97 4.61
CA ASN A 6 -11.33 13.55 4.64
C ASN A 6 -11.00 12.81 3.33
N HIS A 7 -10.91 13.52 2.19
CA HIS A 7 -10.57 12.91 0.91
C HIS A 7 -9.07 12.89 0.64
N ILE A 8 -8.36 13.97 1.00
CA ILE A 8 -6.91 14.06 0.82
C ILE A 8 -6.19 13.00 1.66
N ASP A 9 -6.68 12.72 2.87
CA ASP A 9 -6.14 11.69 3.75
C ASP A 9 -6.17 10.31 3.10
N LYS A 10 -7.31 9.93 2.50
CA LYS A 10 -7.48 8.67 1.76
C LYS A 10 -6.56 8.59 0.54
N VAL A 11 -6.40 9.70 -0.19
CA VAL A 11 -5.48 9.77 -1.33
C VAL A 11 -4.04 9.60 -0.86
N ALA A 12 -3.67 10.18 0.29
CA ALA A 12 -2.35 10.01 0.88
C ALA A 12 -2.11 8.55 1.30
N HIS A 13 -3.08 7.91 1.97
CA HIS A 13 -3.06 6.50 2.31
C HIS A 13 -2.85 5.61 1.08
N PHE A 14 -3.67 5.79 0.05
CA PHE A 14 -3.52 5.09 -1.22
C PHE A 14 -2.14 5.31 -1.83
N SER A 15 -1.69 6.55 -1.96
CA SER A 15 -0.44 6.92 -2.64
C SER A 15 0.79 6.38 -1.91
N ALA A 16 0.77 6.38 -0.57
CA ALA A 16 1.84 5.84 0.26
C ALA A 16 1.98 4.32 0.05
N TYR A 17 0.89 3.57 0.21
CA TYR A 17 0.92 2.11 0.07
C TYR A 17 1.18 1.68 -1.38
N PHE A 18 0.69 2.45 -2.35
CA PHE A 18 1.02 2.28 -3.76
C PHE A 18 2.52 2.38 -4.01
N SER A 19 3.14 3.47 -3.54
CA SER A 19 4.58 3.71 -3.74
C SER A 19 5.43 2.64 -3.05
N LEU A 20 5.06 2.25 -1.82
CA LEU A 20 5.77 1.21 -1.07
C LEU A 20 5.66 -0.18 -1.72
N ALA A 21 4.53 -0.48 -2.36
CA ALA A 21 4.30 -1.78 -2.97
C ALA A 21 5.00 -1.97 -4.32
N ILE A 22 5.22 -0.89 -5.09
CA ILE A 22 5.90 -0.94 -6.39
C ILE A 22 7.35 -1.43 -6.25
N LEU A 23 8.10 -0.88 -5.28
CA LEU A 23 9.53 -1.14 -5.14
C LEU A 23 9.89 -2.63 -5.01
N PRO A 24 9.34 -3.40 -4.04
CA PRO A 24 9.68 -4.80 -3.87
C PRO A 24 9.21 -5.65 -5.05
N THR A 25 8.07 -5.31 -5.66
CA THR A 25 7.47 -6.10 -6.75
C THR A 25 8.18 -5.89 -8.08
N PHE A 26 8.73 -4.71 -8.30
CA PHE A 26 9.59 -4.39 -9.44
C PHE A 26 11.02 -4.92 -9.29
N LEU A 27 11.67 -4.70 -8.13
CA LEU A 27 13.11 -4.92 -7.96
C LEU A 27 13.49 -6.34 -7.52
N SER A 28 12.60 -7.05 -6.83
CA SER A 28 12.93 -8.37 -6.28
C SER A 28 12.74 -9.49 -7.31
N ASN A 29 13.76 -10.30 -7.51
CA ASN A 29 13.64 -11.56 -8.26
C ASN A 29 13.08 -12.71 -7.43
N ASN A 30 13.03 -12.57 -6.10
CA ASN A 30 12.55 -13.60 -5.19
C ASN A 30 11.07 -13.37 -4.86
N THR A 31 10.20 -14.25 -5.33
CA THR A 31 8.75 -14.20 -5.09
C THR A 31 8.41 -14.32 -3.59
N LYS A 32 9.18 -15.10 -2.81
CA LYS A 32 8.95 -15.21 -1.36
C LYS A 32 9.17 -13.86 -0.68
N HIS A 33 10.22 -13.14 -1.08
CA HIS A 33 10.51 -11.80 -0.55
C HIS A 33 9.37 -10.82 -0.88
N ILE A 34 8.85 -10.85 -2.11
CA ILE A 34 7.70 -10.03 -2.52
C ILE A 34 6.48 -10.31 -1.62
N ILE A 35 6.13 -11.58 -1.43
CA ILE A 35 4.98 -11.98 -0.62
C ILE A 35 5.16 -11.51 0.84
N ILE A 36 6.34 -11.71 1.42
CA ILE A 36 6.63 -11.27 2.79
C ILE A 36 6.42 -9.76 2.93
N VAL A 37 6.94 -8.96 2.00
CA VAL A 37 6.79 -7.50 2.05
C VAL A 37 5.32 -7.08 1.87
N ILE A 38 4.57 -7.69 0.95
CA ILE A 38 3.14 -7.39 0.78
C ILE A 38 2.36 -7.71 2.05
N CYS A 39 2.60 -8.89 2.67
CA CYS A 39 1.95 -9.26 3.92
C CYS A 39 2.35 -8.31 5.06
N ALA A 40 3.62 -7.92 5.14
CA ALA A 40 4.10 -6.97 6.15
C ALA A 40 3.47 -5.58 5.98
N LEU A 41 3.32 -5.09 4.75
CA LEU A 41 2.62 -3.84 4.46
C LEU A 41 1.13 -3.94 4.82
N ALA A 42 0.45 -5.02 4.47
CA ALA A 42 -0.95 -5.22 4.85
C ALA A 42 -1.13 -5.24 6.39
N ALA A 43 -0.26 -5.95 7.10
CA ALA A 43 -0.27 -5.99 8.56
C ALA A 43 0.05 -4.62 9.18
N LEU A 44 0.99 -3.86 8.58
CA LEU A 44 1.30 -2.50 8.99
C LEU A 44 0.09 -1.58 8.84
N GLY A 45 -0.61 -1.64 7.72
CA GLY A 45 -1.82 -0.83 7.47
C GLY A 45 -2.92 -1.13 8.46
N LEU A 46 -3.22 -2.41 8.70
CA LEU A 46 -4.19 -2.83 9.70
C LEU A 46 -3.78 -2.40 11.12
N GLY A 47 -2.51 -2.58 11.47
CA GLY A 47 -1.98 -2.23 12.78
C GLY A 47 -2.02 -0.73 13.05
N LEU A 48 -1.58 0.10 12.10
CA LEU A 48 -1.63 1.56 12.22
C LEU A 48 -3.07 2.05 12.34
N GLU A 49 -3.98 1.54 11.52
CA GLU A 49 -5.39 1.90 11.56
C GLU A 49 -6.06 1.52 12.90
N GLY A 50 -5.71 0.35 13.44
CA GLY A 50 -6.18 -0.08 14.76
C GLY A 50 -5.61 0.78 15.89
N LEU A 51 -4.33 1.14 15.82
CA LEU A 51 -3.69 2.00 16.83
C LEU A 51 -4.19 3.44 16.77
N GLN A 52 -4.70 3.90 15.64
CA GLN A 52 -5.28 5.25 15.53
C GLN A 52 -6.48 5.45 16.45
N SER A 53 -7.23 4.40 16.81
CA SER A 53 -8.34 4.54 17.77
C SER A 53 -7.88 4.91 19.18
N LEU A 54 -6.58 4.76 19.49
CA LEU A 54 -5.99 5.16 20.77
C LEU A 54 -5.54 6.62 20.78
N LEU A 55 -5.52 7.29 19.62
CA LEU A 55 -5.08 8.67 19.50
C LEU A 55 -6.26 9.63 19.70
N PRO A 56 -6.16 10.65 20.58
CA PRO A 56 -7.28 11.55 20.88
C PRO A 56 -7.69 12.46 19.70
N HIS A 57 -6.84 12.61 18.69
CA HIS A 57 -7.07 13.49 17.53
C HIS A 57 -7.25 12.73 16.20
N ARG A 58 -7.25 11.40 16.23
CA ARG A 58 -7.44 10.55 15.05
C ARG A 58 -8.46 9.47 15.35
N ALA A 59 -9.28 9.16 14.36
CA ALA A 59 -10.25 8.08 14.45
C ALA A 59 -9.84 6.99 13.47
N SER A 60 -9.93 5.74 13.92
CA SER A 60 -9.88 4.60 13.01
C SER A 60 -11.03 4.68 12.01
N SER A 61 -10.73 4.35 10.76
CA SER A 61 -11.53 4.58 9.57
C SER A 61 -11.34 3.39 8.64
N PHE A 62 -12.44 2.66 8.45
CA PHE A 62 -12.48 1.56 7.50
C PHE A 62 -12.10 1.99 6.07
N TYR A 63 -12.37 3.25 5.71
CA TYR A 63 -12.02 3.78 4.39
C TYR A 63 -10.52 4.00 4.20
N ASP A 64 -9.79 4.29 5.28
CA ASP A 64 -8.33 4.47 5.22
C ASP A 64 -7.64 3.10 5.12
N LEU A 65 -8.17 2.08 5.83
CA LEU A 65 -7.78 0.69 5.61
C LEU A 65 -8.01 0.26 4.14
N LEU A 66 -9.18 0.58 3.58
CA LEU A 66 -9.49 0.26 2.19
C LEU A 66 -8.54 0.99 1.23
N ALA A 67 -8.24 2.26 1.48
CA ALA A 67 -7.29 3.03 0.69
C ALA A 67 -5.88 2.41 0.72
N ASN A 68 -5.41 1.98 1.88
CA ASN A 68 -4.13 1.26 2.04
C ASN A 68 -4.11 -0.04 1.21
N LEU A 69 -5.17 -0.85 1.30
CA LEU A 69 -5.26 -2.12 0.58
C LEU A 69 -5.34 -1.94 -0.94
N LEU A 70 -6.06 -0.91 -1.41
CA LEU A 70 -6.10 -0.56 -2.82
C LEU A 70 -4.74 -0.06 -3.32
N GLY A 71 -4.08 0.81 -2.56
CA GLY A 71 -2.72 1.28 -2.88
C GLY A 71 -1.75 0.10 -3.00
N LEU A 72 -1.72 -0.76 -1.98
CA LEU A 72 -0.90 -1.97 -1.96
C LEU A 72 -1.17 -2.88 -3.18
N SER A 73 -2.44 -3.10 -3.51
CA SER A 73 -2.85 -3.97 -4.63
C SER A 73 -2.45 -3.39 -5.99
N PHE A 74 -2.75 -2.10 -6.23
CA PHE A 74 -2.43 -1.42 -7.49
C PHE A 74 -0.92 -1.26 -7.67
N GLY A 75 -0.20 -0.87 -6.62
CA GLY A 75 1.25 -0.74 -6.65
C GLY A 75 1.93 -2.09 -6.92
N SER A 76 1.44 -3.17 -6.31
CA SER A 76 1.95 -4.51 -6.58
C SER A 76 1.69 -4.96 -8.02
N ALA A 77 0.48 -4.73 -8.54
CA ALA A 77 0.12 -5.08 -9.90
C ALA A 77 1.00 -4.35 -10.94
N ILE A 78 1.21 -3.04 -10.74
CA ILE A 78 2.08 -2.24 -11.61
C ILE A 78 3.54 -2.72 -11.52
N GLY A 79 4.09 -2.90 -10.32
CA GLY A 79 5.48 -3.34 -10.17
C GLY A 79 5.73 -4.72 -10.79
N LEU A 80 4.80 -5.66 -10.62
CA LEU A 80 4.84 -6.97 -11.30
C LEU A 80 4.70 -6.85 -12.82
N GLY A 81 3.83 -5.96 -13.30
CA GLY A 81 3.65 -5.69 -14.73
C GLY A 81 4.91 -5.13 -15.38
N ILE A 82 5.56 -4.15 -14.74
CA ILE A 82 6.86 -3.60 -15.17
C ILE A 82 7.92 -4.70 -15.18
N ARG A 83 8.02 -5.50 -14.11
CA ARG A 83 8.96 -6.62 -14.03
C ARG A 83 8.75 -7.61 -15.18
N HIS A 84 7.50 -7.99 -15.44
CA HIS A 84 7.16 -8.91 -16.53
C HIS A 84 7.56 -8.35 -17.89
N TRP A 85 7.29 -7.06 -18.12
CA TRP A 85 7.68 -6.36 -19.35
C TRP A 85 9.20 -6.34 -19.54
N THR A 86 9.96 -5.95 -18.51
CA THR A 86 11.43 -5.91 -18.56
C THR A 86 12.03 -7.29 -18.79
N ASN A 87 11.50 -8.33 -18.14
CA ASN A 87 11.99 -9.70 -18.34
C ASN A 87 11.74 -10.22 -19.76
N ARG A 88 10.69 -9.76 -20.45
CA ARG A 88 10.46 -10.11 -21.86
C ARG A 88 11.44 -9.44 -22.83
N MET A 89 11.98 -8.27 -22.48
CA MET A 89 12.94 -7.55 -23.34
C MET A 89 14.36 -8.12 -23.24
N SER A 90 14.69 -8.76 -22.13
CA SER A 90 16.02 -9.33 -21.86
C SER A 90 16.17 -10.79 -22.31
N ALA A 91 15.13 -11.39 -22.91
CA ALA A 91 15.09 -12.78 -23.38
C ALA A 91 15.15 -12.82 -24.91
#